data_AF-A0A8D8NE88-F1
#
_entry.id   AF-A0A8D8NE88-F1
#
_cell.length_a   1.000
_cell.length_b   1.000
_cell.length_c   1.000
_cell.angle_alpha   90.00
_cell.angle_beta   90.00
_cell.angle_gamma   90.00
#
_symmetry.space_group_name_H-M   'P 1'
#
loop_
_entity.id
_entity.type
_entity.pdbx_description
1 polymer ?
#
loop_
_entity_poly.entity_id
_entity_poly.type
_entity_poly.pdbx_seq_one_letter_code
_entity_poly.pdbx_strand_id
1 'polypeptide(L)'
;SACPETCESIAKGGSELRICTKNCVIGCTCRKGYVRNGDGECVLPEECPRHESSEESTKCGCNEEFNRCGSACPETCDILLGVVPRKPCIKICVEGCFCKEGYVRNQDAKCIPTSECSVPEPVCPPNEI
;
A
#
# COMPACT_ATOMS: atom_id res chain seq x y z
N SER A 1 -17.76 31.90 8.37
CA SER A 1 -16.91 31.22 9.36
C SER A 1 -15.49 31.18 8.86
N ALA A 2 -14.49 31.31 9.74
CA ALA A 2 -13.07 31.29 9.36
C ALA A 2 -12.52 29.89 9.00
N CYS A 3 -13.36 28.84 9.06
CA CYS A 3 -13.02 27.47 8.69
C CYS A 3 -14.15 26.86 7.83
N PRO A 4 -14.02 26.83 6.50
CA PRO A 4 -14.91 26.04 5.66
C PRO A 4 -14.55 24.54 5.74
N GLU A 5 -15.55 23.68 5.58
CA GLU A 5 -15.35 22.24 5.42
C GLU A 5 -14.75 21.96 4.03
N THR A 6 -13.70 21.14 4.00
CA THR A 6 -12.97 20.76 2.78
C THR A 6 -12.86 19.25 2.72
N CYS A 7 -12.63 18.69 1.53
CA CYS A 7 -12.41 17.24 1.40
C CYS A 7 -11.26 16.74 2.31
N GLU A 8 -10.23 17.57 2.49
CA GLU A 8 -9.10 17.30 3.40
C GLU A 8 -9.49 17.25 4.89
N SER A 9 -10.54 18.00 5.28
CA SER A 9 -11.09 17.98 6.64
C SER A 9 -11.80 16.67 6.93
N ILE A 10 -12.51 16.14 5.93
CA ILE A 10 -13.30 14.93 6.03
C ILE A 10 -12.37 13.72 6.02
N ALA A 11 -11.33 13.73 5.17
CA ALA A 11 -10.38 12.63 5.02
C ALA A 11 -9.54 12.34 6.28
N LYS A 12 -9.25 13.35 7.11
CA LYS A 12 -8.41 13.21 8.32
C LYS A 12 -9.15 12.69 9.57
N GLY A 13 -10.37 12.17 9.45
CA GLY A 13 -11.07 11.50 10.56
C GLY A 13 -11.25 12.35 11.83
N GLY A 14 -11.33 13.68 11.70
CA GLY A 14 -11.71 14.58 12.80
C GLY A 14 -10.79 14.62 14.02
N SER A 15 -9.55 14.13 13.95
CA SER A 15 -8.64 14.06 15.11
C SER A 15 -7.61 15.20 15.21
N GLU A 16 -7.67 16.19 14.32
CA GLU A 16 -6.92 17.44 14.45
C GLU A 16 -7.85 18.55 14.92
N LEU A 17 -7.62 19.07 16.12
CA LEU A 17 -8.45 20.10 16.76
C LEU A 17 -8.44 21.39 15.93
N ARG A 18 -9.38 21.52 15.00
CA ARG A 18 -9.56 22.75 14.22
C ARG A 18 -10.14 23.85 15.09
N ILE A 19 -9.26 24.72 15.61
CA ILE A 19 -9.65 25.90 16.37
C ILE A 19 -10.18 26.95 15.40
N CYS A 20 -11.50 27.15 15.40
CA CYS A 20 -12.16 28.09 14.51
C CYS A 20 -12.60 29.35 15.26
N THR A 21 -12.16 30.51 14.78
CA THR A 21 -12.65 31.80 15.26
C THR A 21 -14.03 32.10 14.68
N LYS A 22 -14.89 32.76 15.46
CA LYS A 22 -16.23 33.22 15.02
C LYS A 22 -16.16 34.45 14.09
N ASN A 23 -14.99 34.75 13.55
CA ASN A 23 -14.79 35.87 12.65
C ASN A 23 -15.44 35.59 11.30
N CYS A 24 -16.19 36.58 10.80
CA CYS A 24 -16.70 36.55 9.44
C CYS A 24 -15.57 36.96 8.50
N VAL A 25 -15.11 36.03 7.67
CA VAL A 25 -14.16 36.32 6.59
C VAL A 25 -14.95 36.64 5.32
N ILE A 26 -14.59 37.74 4.66
CA ILE A 26 -15.20 38.13 3.38
C ILE A 26 -14.67 37.15 2.32
N GLY A 27 -15.56 36.39 1.68
CA GLY A 27 -15.20 35.44 0.64
C GLY A 27 -16.33 34.48 0.27
N CYS A 28 -16.11 33.68 -0.76
CA CYS A 28 -17.07 32.68 -1.22
C CYS A 28 -16.98 31.41 -0.35
N THR A 29 -18.12 30.93 0.14
CA THR A 29 -18.25 29.65 0.85
C THR A 29 -19.12 28.69 0.07
N CYS A 30 -18.90 27.39 0.24
CA CYS A 30 -19.79 26.37 -0.31
C CYS A 30 -21.17 26.45 0.36
N ARG A 31 -22.20 26.03 -0.39
CA ARG A 31 -23.57 25.92 0.12
C ARG A 31 -23.62 24.88 1.25
N LYS A 32 -24.63 24.98 2.12
CA LYS A 32 -24.83 24.00 3.18
C LYS A 32 -24.91 22.59 2.60
N GLY A 33 -24.07 21.68 3.09
CA GLY A 33 -23.97 20.30 2.60
C GLY A 33 -22.94 20.07 1.49
N TYR A 34 -22.22 21.10 1.06
CA TYR A 34 -21.13 21.01 0.08
C TYR A 34 -19.80 21.38 0.72
N VAL A 35 -18.73 20.75 0.25
CA VAL A 35 -17.35 20.97 0.71
C VAL A 35 -16.45 21.31 -0.45
N ARG A 36 -15.37 22.06 -0.18
CA ARG A 36 -14.42 22.46 -1.23
C ARG A 36 -13.41 21.35 -1.50
N ASN A 37 -13.24 20.95 -2.76
CA ASN A 37 -12.20 20.02 -3.21
C ASN A 37 -10.84 20.73 -3.40
N GLY A 38 -9.80 19.97 -3.76
CA GLY A 38 -8.45 20.50 -4.01
C GLY A 38 -8.37 21.49 -5.17
N ASP A 39 -9.28 21.37 -6.14
CA ASP A 39 -9.42 22.24 -7.31
C ASP A 39 -10.18 23.55 -7.01
N GLY A 40 -10.71 23.71 -5.79
CA GLY A 40 -11.45 24.90 -5.37
C GLY A 40 -12.94 24.87 -5.64
N GLU A 41 -13.46 23.78 -6.19
CA GLU A 41 -14.87 23.54 -6.50
C GLU A 41 -15.65 23.02 -5.29
N CYS A 42 -16.95 23.34 -5.23
CA CYS A 42 -17.83 22.86 -4.17
C CYS A 42 -18.54 21.57 -4.61
N VAL A 43 -18.15 20.44 -4.02
CA VAL A 43 -18.66 19.10 -4.33
C VAL A 43 -19.40 18.52 -3.13
N LEU A 44 -20.20 17.47 -3.33
CA LEU A 44 -20.76 16.72 -2.20
C LEU A 44 -19.64 15.99 -1.44
N PRO A 45 -19.77 15.81 -0.12
CA PRO A 45 -18.81 15.05 0.68
C PRO A 45 -18.51 13.65 0.14
N GLU A 46 -19.47 13.04 -0.56
CA GLU A 46 -19.32 11.72 -1.18
C GLU A 46 -18.54 11.73 -2.50
N GLU A 47 -18.45 12.89 -3.14
CA GLU A 47 -17.68 13.14 -4.37
C GLU A 47 -16.27 13.63 -4.06
N CYS A 48 -15.98 13.98 -2.80
CA CYS A 48 -14.61 14.08 -2.38
C CYS A 48 -13.90 12.80 -2.78
N PRO A 49 -12.64 12.88 -3.25
CA PRO A 49 -11.82 11.69 -3.39
C PRO A 49 -11.81 11.06 -2.01
N ARG A 50 -12.65 10.02 -1.85
CA ARG A 50 -12.41 9.04 -0.81
C ARG A 50 -10.97 8.68 -1.11
N HIS A 51 -10.10 8.83 -0.12
CA HIS A 51 -9.04 7.86 -0.04
C HIS A 51 -9.78 6.53 0.16
N GLU A 52 -10.33 6.00 -0.95
CA GLU A 52 -10.53 4.60 -1.18
C GLU A 52 -9.24 4.04 -0.64
N SER A 53 -9.40 3.26 0.41
CA SER A 53 -8.43 2.37 1.00
C SER A 53 -7.85 1.45 -0.08
N SER A 54 -7.11 2.01 -1.01
CA SER A 54 -5.97 1.38 -1.64
C SER A 54 -4.90 1.40 -0.56
N GLU A 55 -4.82 0.31 0.20
CA GLU A 55 -3.86 0.11 1.28
C GLU A 55 -4.24 0.74 2.64
N GLU A 56 -5.33 0.31 3.27
CA GLU A 56 -5.34 0.27 4.75
C GLU A 56 -4.44 -0.88 5.23
N SER A 57 -3.14 -0.71 5.03
CA SER A 57 -2.05 -1.37 5.73
C SER A 57 -0.81 -0.52 5.56
N THR A 58 -0.73 0.53 6.36
CA THR A 58 0.36 1.52 6.47
C THR A 58 1.74 0.93 6.84
N LYS A 59 2.10 -0.30 6.42
CA LYS A 59 3.48 -0.81 6.54
C LYS A 59 3.97 -1.69 5.39
N CYS A 60 3.12 -2.31 4.57
CA CYS A 60 3.55 -3.31 3.60
C CYS A 60 2.97 -3.06 2.20
N GLY A 61 3.67 -3.50 1.16
CA GLY A 61 3.26 -3.32 -0.24
C GLY A 61 2.21 -4.33 -0.70
N CYS A 62 1.90 -4.28 -2.00
CA CYS A 62 0.92 -5.18 -2.61
C CYS A 62 1.30 -6.65 -2.40
N ASN A 63 0.30 -7.47 -2.04
CA ASN A 63 0.46 -8.90 -1.75
C ASN A 63 1.43 -9.23 -0.59
N GLU A 64 1.69 -8.25 0.28
CA GLU A 64 2.42 -8.45 1.53
C GLU A 64 1.48 -8.34 2.74
N GLU A 65 1.87 -9.02 3.81
CA GLU A 65 1.23 -8.95 5.13
C GLU A 65 2.30 -8.61 6.17
N PHE A 66 1.94 -7.72 7.09
CA PHE A 66 2.81 -7.38 8.20
C PHE A 66 2.75 -8.47 9.27
N ASN A 67 3.90 -9.01 9.65
CA ASN A 67 4.02 -9.98 10.73
C ASN A 67 5.13 -9.57 11.71
N ARG A 68 4.88 -9.78 13.01
CA ARG A 68 5.87 -9.55 14.08
C ARG A 68 6.85 -10.72 14.27
N CYS A 69 6.50 -11.89 13.76
CA CYS A 69 7.35 -13.07 13.77
C CYS A 69 7.27 -13.81 12.42
N GLY A 70 7.83 -13.20 11.37
CA GLY A 70 8.04 -13.85 10.09
C GLY A 70 9.43 -14.49 9.98
N SER A 71 9.62 -15.25 8.90
CA SER A 71 10.88 -15.95 8.60
C SER A 71 11.95 -14.97 8.11
N ALA A 72 13.17 -15.08 8.63
CA ALA A 72 14.34 -14.36 8.11
C ALA A 72 14.73 -14.78 6.67
N CYS A 73 14.24 -15.93 6.21
CA CYS A 73 14.50 -16.46 4.88
C CYS A 73 13.21 -16.40 4.06
N PRO A 74 13.09 -15.43 3.14
CA PRO A 74 11.93 -15.33 2.25
C PRO A 74 11.92 -16.48 1.24
N GLU A 75 10.73 -16.93 0.84
CA GLU A 75 10.57 -17.83 -0.30
C GLU A 75 10.66 -17.05 -1.61
N THR A 76 11.45 -17.55 -2.55
CA THR A 76 11.65 -16.98 -3.89
C THR A 76 11.27 -17.99 -4.95
N CYS A 77 10.99 -17.53 -6.18
CA CYS A 77 10.73 -18.41 -7.31
C CYS A 77 11.86 -19.42 -7.53
N ASP A 78 13.13 -19.04 -7.33
CA ASP A 78 14.27 -19.95 -7.54
C ASP A 78 14.28 -21.13 -6.55
N ILE A 79 13.84 -20.90 -5.31
CA ILE A 79 13.71 -21.94 -4.30
C ILE A 79 12.49 -22.82 -4.61
N LEU A 80 11.37 -22.20 -5.00
CA LEU A 80 10.13 -22.89 -5.35
C LEU A 80 10.32 -23.82 -6.56
N LEU A 81 11.05 -23.35 -7.59
CA LEU A 81 11.34 -24.08 -8.82
C LEU A 81 12.52 -25.07 -8.68
N GLY A 82 13.19 -25.10 -7.51
CA GLY A 82 14.32 -25.99 -7.27
C GLY A 82 15.61 -25.62 -8.00
N VAL A 83 15.70 -24.41 -8.55
CA VAL A 83 16.91 -23.85 -9.18
C VAL A 83 18.01 -23.66 -8.14
N VAL A 84 17.63 -23.22 -6.94
CA VAL A 84 18.55 -23.00 -5.81
C VAL A 84 18.10 -23.84 -4.61
N PRO A 85 19.02 -24.59 -3.96
CA PRO A 85 18.68 -25.36 -2.78
C PRO A 85 18.29 -24.44 -1.61
N ARG A 86 17.27 -24.84 -0.86
CA ARG A 86 16.87 -24.14 0.37
C ARG A 86 18.00 -24.21 1.39
N LYS A 87 18.57 -23.05 1.73
CA LYS A 87 19.62 -22.95 2.75
C LYS A 87 19.03 -23.20 4.14
N PRO A 88 19.83 -23.75 5.09
CA PRO A 88 19.42 -23.83 6.48
C PRO A 88 19.02 -22.45 7.00
N CYS A 89 17.78 -22.31 7.46
CA CYS A 89 17.28 -21.06 8.00
C CYS A 89 17.23 -21.12 9.52
N ILE A 90 17.79 -20.12 10.18
CA ILE A 90 17.66 -19.97 11.64
C ILE A 90 16.22 -19.59 12.00
N LYS A 91 15.67 -20.23 13.03
CA LYS A 91 14.29 -19.96 13.50
C LYS A 91 14.27 -18.75 14.45
N ILE A 92 14.50 -17.57 13.90
CA ILE A 92 14.35 -16.30 14.61
C ILE A 92 13.10 -15.57 14.11
N CYS A 93 12.39 -14.90 15.00
CA CYS A 93 11.30 -14.01 14.62
C CYS A 93 11.88 -12.73 14.04
N VAL A 94 11.49 -12.40 12.81
CA VAL A 94 11.78 -11.10 12.20
C VAL A 94 10.47 -10.35 12.03
N GLU A 95 10.41 -9.12 12.53
CA GLU A 95 9.28 -8.23 12.32
C GLU A 95 9.43 -7.52 10.97
N GLY A 96 8.39 -7.54 10.14
CA GLY A 96 8.45 -6.96 8.80
C GLY A 96 7.27 -7.35 7.91
N CYS A 97 7.44 -7.10 6.61
CA CYS A 97 6.47 -7.41 5.57
C CYS A 97 6.87 -8.70 4.85
N PHE A 98 5.92 -9.63 4.76
CA PHE A 98 6.14 -10.95 4.18
C PHE A 98 5.11 -11.19 3.08
N CYS A 99 5.48 -11.93 2.03
CA CYS A 99 4.53 -12.29 1.00
C CYS A 99 3.38 -13.12 1.59
N LYS A 100 2.15 -12.82 1.16
CA LYS A 100 0.97 -13.60 1.53
C LYS A 100 1.11 -15.05 1.06
N GLU A 101 0.32 -15.94 1.65
CA GLU A 101 0.26 -17.34 1.21
C GLU A 101 -0.07 -17.44 -0.28
N GLY A 102 0.69 -18.24 -1.03
CA GLY A 102 0.58 -18.36 -2.49
C GLY A 102 1.36 -17.30 -3.28
N TYR A 103 2.08 -16.39 -2.61
CA TYR A 103 2.95 -15.41 -3.24
C TYR A 103 4.40 -15.63 -2.82
N VAL A 104 5.32 -15.41 -3.76
CA VAL A 104 6.77 -15.49 -3.53
C VAL A 104 7.46 -14.22 -3.99
N ARG A 105 8.63 -13.94 -3.41
CA ARG A 105 9.36 -12.72 -3.73
C ARG A 105 10.17 -12.90 -5.01
N ASN A 106 10.00 -11.99 -5.97
CA ASN A 106 10.77 -11.95 -7.21
C ASN A 106 12.07 -11.15 -7.03
N GLN A 107 12.85 -11.02 -8.12
CA GLN A 107 14.12 -10.29 -8.14
C GLN A 107 13.95 -8.78 -7.89
N ASP A 108 12.81 -8.20 -8.26
CA ASP A 108 12.44 -6.80 -7.97
C ASP A 108 11.95 -6.57 -6.54
N ALA A 109 12.08 -7.57 -5.66
CA ALA A 109 11.59 -7.55 -4.29
C ALA A 109 10.06 -7.35 -4.19
N LYS A 110 9.28 -7.77 -5.20
CA LYS A 110 7.81 -7.76 -5.19
C LYS A 110 7.26 -9.17 -4.96
N CYS A 111 6.13 -9.24 -4.26
CA CYS A 111 5.41 -10.50 -4.06
C CYS A 111 4.51 -10.79 -5.25
N ILE A 112 4.87 -11.79 -6.05
CA ILE A 112 4.14 -12.25 -7.22
C ILE A 112 3.49 -13.61 -6.93
N PRO A 113 2.38 -13.96 -7.59
CA PRO A 113 1.78 -15.29 -7.50
C PRO A 113 2.80 -16.37 -7.87
N THR A 114 2.78 -17.50 -7.16
CA THR A 114 3.64 -18.64 -7.48
C THR A 114 3.45 -19.15 -8.92
N SER A 115 2.25 -18.98 -9.48
CA SER A 115 1.93 -19.29 -10.89
C SER A 115 2.69 -18.43 -11.90
N GLU A 116 3.19 -17.26 -11.50
CA GLU A 116 3.99 -16.37 -12.35
C GLU A 116 5.49 -16.69 -12.28
N CYS A 117 5.89 -17.63 -11.42
CA CYS A 117 7.25 -18.14 -11.41
C CYS A 117 7.51 -18.92 -12.71
N SER A 118 8.22 -18.27 -13.62
CA SER A 118 8.75 -18.90 -14.83
C SER A 118 10.14 -19.43 -14.55
N VAL A 119 10.43 -20.64 -15.01
CA VAL A 119 11.82 -21.08 -15.13
C VAL A 119 12.50 -20.14 -16.14
N PRO A 120 13.67 -19.55 -15.84
CA PRO A 120 14.50 -19.04 -16.91
C PRO A 120 14.74 -20.23 -17.84
N GLU A 121 14.33 -20.10 -19.12
CA GLU A 121 14.65 -21.13 -20.11
C GLU A 121 16.15 -21.39 -20.02
N PRO A 122 16.60 -22.66 -20.00
CA PRO A 122 18.00 -22.96 -20.02
C PRO A 122 18.58 -22.31 -21.28
N VAL A 123 19.32 -21.22 -21.10
CA VAL A 123 20.07 -20.62 -22.19
C VAL A 123 21.24 -21.55 -22.43
N CYS A 124 21.04 -22.57 -23.27
CA CYS A 124 22.12 -23.42 -23.72
C CYS A 124 23.11 -22.52 -24.48
N PRO A 125 24.37 -22.41 -24.05
CA PRO A 125 25.40 -21.84 -24.90
C PRO A 125 25.42 -22.64 -26.21
N PRO A 126 25.72 -22.01 -27.36
CA PRO A 126 25.84 -22.76 -28.60
C PRO A 126 26.86 -23.91 -28.42
N ASN A 127 26.42 -25.14 -28.70
CA ASN A 127 27.15 -26.41 -28.67
C ASN A 127 27.28 -27.17 -27.33
N GLU A 128 26.41 -26.95 -26.34
CA GLU A 128 26.30 -27.83 -25.16
C GLU A 128 24.93 -28.53 -25.11
N ILE A 129 24.94 -29.85 -24.89
CA ILE A 129 23.77 -30.74 -24.69
C ILE A 129 23.57 -31.05 -23.22
#